data_AF-K1UJJ7-F1
#
_entry.id   AF-K1UJJ7-F1
#
_cell.length_a   1.000
_cell.length_b   1.000
_cell.length_c   1.000
_cell.angle_alpha   90.00
_cell.angle_beta   90.00
_cell.angle_gamma   90.00
#
_symmetry.space_group_name_H-M   'P 1'
#
loop_
_entity.id
_entity.type
_entity.pdbx_description
1 polymer ?
#
loop_
_entity_poly.entity_id
_entity_poly.type
_entity_poly.pdbx_seq_one_letter_code
_entity_poly.pdbx_strand_id
1 'polypeptide(L)'
;MIKNLSTFFVGIALSCLAGCTPIPKETTATKEYAPLEVPVPERPAGQQDVIELTTPKLDTVRVGFIGLGMRGPSAVERWTHIPGTKIVALCDLLP
;
A
#
# COMPACT_ATOMS: atom_id res chain seq x y z
N MET A 1 -4.89 52.92 -8.29
CA MET A 1 -4.16 51.63 -8.29
C MET A 1 -5.06 50.38 -8.30
N ILE A 2 -6.40 50.51 -8.38
CA ILE A 2 -7.36 49.38 -8.30
C ILE A 2 -7.80 48.84 -9.68
N LYS A 3 -7.73 49.66 -10.74
CA LYS A 3 -8.18 49.27 -12.09
C LYS A 3 -7.27 48.21 -12.75
N ASN A 4 -5.99 48.21 -12.40
CA ASN A 4 -4.97 47.34 -12.99
C ASN A 4 -4.95 45.94 -12.35
N LEU A 5 -5.56 45.81 -11.16
CA LEU A 5 -5.66 44.55 -10.40
C LEU A 5 -6.81 43.69 -10.93
N SER A 6 -7.93 44.32 -11.31
CA SER A 6 -9.05 43.63 -11.94
C SER A 6 -8.68 43.05 -13.32
N THR A 7 -7.88 43.77 -14.11
CA THR A 7 -7.37 43.27 -15.40
C THR A 7 -6.42 42.09 -15.23
N PHE A 8 -5.71 41.98 -14.11
CA PHE A 8 -4.81 40.86 -13.83
C PHE A 8 -5.58 39.57 -13.47
N PHE A 9 -6.66 39.67 -12.70
CA PHE A 9 -7.53 38.53 -12.38
C PHE A 9 -8.33 38.01 -13.59
N VAL A 10 -8.73 38.89 -14.52
CA VAL A 10 -9.38 38.48 -15.78
C VAL A 10 -8.39 37.74 -16.69
N GLY A 11 -7.12 38.16 -16.73
CA GLY A 11 -6.07 37.46 -17.50
C GLY A 11 -5.78 36.05 -16.98
N ILE A 12 -5.77 35.86 -15.66
CA ILE A 12 -5.58 34.53 -15.03
C ILE A 12 -6.79 33.62 -15.31
N ALA A 13 -8.02 34.14 -15.20
CA ALA A 13 -9.23 33.37 -15.49
C ALA A 13 -9.33 32.92 -16.95
N LEU A 14 -8.84 33.70 -17.91
CA LEU A 14 -8.86 33.36 -19.34
C LEU A 14 -7.83 32.28 -19.70
N SER A 15 -6.74 32.17 -18.94
CA SER A 15 -5.72 31.12 -19.13
C SER A 15 -6.20 29.72 -18.68
N CYS A 16 -7.19 29.66 -17.79
CA CYS A 16 -7.79 28.41 -17.30
C CYS A 16 -8.76 27.73 -18.29
N LEU A 17 -9.19 28.42 -19.36
CA LEU A 17 -10.18 27.91 -20.32
C LEU A 17 -9.57 27.30 -21.59
N ALA A 18 -8.26 27.44 -21.82
CA ALA A 18 -7.57 26.86 -22.97
C ALA A 18 -7.11 25.39 -22.77
N GLY A 19 -7.34 24.81 -21.59
CA GLY A 19 -6.88 23.45 -21.24
C GLY A 19 -7.79 22.31 -21.68
N CYS A 20 -8.97 22.58 -22.23
CA CYS A 20 -9.93 21.55 -22.62
C CYS A 20 -9.99 21.37 -24.14
N THR A 21 -8.94 20.84 -24.74
CA THR A 21 -9.09 20.12 -26.02
C THR A 21 -9.59 18.71 -25.72
N PRO A 22 -10.71 18.22 -26.31
CA PRO A 22 -11.04 16.81 -26.23
C PRO A 22 -9.92 16.01 -26.91
N ILE A 23 -9.21 15.21 -26.13
CA ILE A 23 -8.25 14.23 -26.63
C ILE A 23 -8.99 13.34 -27.64
N PRO A 24 -8.49 13.17 -28.88
CA PRO A 24 -9.06 12.20 -29.80
C PRO A 24 -9.10 10.86 -29.07
N LYS A 25 -10.31 10.31 -28.87
CA LYS A 25 -10.44 8.92 -28.44
C LYS A 25 -9.85 8.11 -29.57
N GLU A 26 -8.60 7.67 -29.40
CA GLU A 26 -8.14 6.50 -30.14
C GLU A 26 -9.23 5.45 -29.97
N THR A 27 -9.71 4.94 -31.11
CA THR A 27 -10.60 3.79 -31.14
C THR A 27 -9.84 2.65 -30.49
N THR A 28 -9.97 2.51 -29.17
CA THR A 28 -9.40 1.42 -28.41
C THR A 28 -10.02 0.16 -28.98
N ALA A 29 -9.28 -0.52 -29.86
CA ALA A 29 -9.60 -1.88 -30.22
C ALA A 29 -9.82 -2.62 -28.91
N THR A 30 -11.03 -3.12 -28.70
CA THR A 30 -11.37 -4.01 -27.60
C THR A 30 -10.47 -5.23 -27.72
N LYS A 31 -9.28 -5.16 -27.14
CA LYS A 31 -8.46 -6.34 -26.89
C LYS A 31 -9.24 -7.17 -25.90
N GLU A 32 -9.73 -8.31 -26.33
CA GLU A 32 -10.21 -9.34 -25.41
C GLU A 32 -9.01 -9.77 -24.57
N TYR A 33 -9.07 -9.46 -23.27
CA TYR A 33 -8.06 -9.91 -22.32
C TYR A 33 -8.53 -11.24 -21.75
N ALA A 34 -7.89 -12.33 -22.17
CA ALA A 34 -7.99 -13.61 -21.48
C ALA A 34 -6.93 -13.66 -20.38
N PRO A 35 -7.24 -14.18 -19.17
CA PRO A 35 -6.23 -14.45 -18.17
C PRO A 35 -5.14 -15.38 -18.71
N LEU A 36 -3.88 -15.09 -18.37
CA LEU A 36 -2.78 -16.01 -18.68
C LEU A 36 -2.97 -17.29 -17.87
N GLU A 37 -3.08 -18.43 -18.53
CA GLU A 37 -3.03 -19.74 -17.87
C GLU A 37 -1.60 -20.03 -17.43
N VAL A 38 -1.38 -20.04 -16.12
CA VAL A 38 -0.11 -20.45 -15.51
C VAL A 38 -0.29 -21.86 -14.94
N PRO A 39 0.72 -22.74 -15.09
CA PRO A 39 0.64 -24.07 -14.51
C PRO A 39 0.55 -23.94 -12.98
N VAL A 40 -0.46 -24.56 -12.39
CA VAL A 40 -0.59 -24.64 -10.93
C VAL A 40 0.31 -25.77 -10.44
N PRO A 41 1.33 -25.50 -9.60
CA PRO A 41 2.19 -26.56 -9.09
C PRO A 41 1.38 -27.51 -8.21
N GLU A 42 1.65 -28.81 -8.31
CA GLU A 42 1.09 -29.78 -7.39
C GLU A 42 1.61 -29.54 -5.98
N ARG A 43 0.74 -29.78 -5.00
CA ARG A 43 1.12 -29.69 -3.60
C ARG A 43 2.05 -30.86 -3.26
N PRO A 44 3.24 -30.64 -2.68
CA PRO A 44 4.10 -31.69 -2.17
C PRO A 44 3.37 -32.69 -1.26
N ALA A 45 3.75 -33.97 -1.35
CA ALA A 45 3.17 -35.02 -0.52
C ALA A 45 3.35 -34.71 0.98
N GLY A 46 2.27 -34.84 1.75
CA GLY A 46 2.25 -34.60 3.20
C GLY A 46 2.07 -33.12 3.61
N GLN A 47 2.03 -32.18 2.67
CA GLN A 47 1.69 -30.80 3.00
C GLN A 47 0.20 -30.68 3.34
N GLN A 48 -0.09 -30.22 4.55
CA GLN A 48 -1.43 -29.86 5.01
C GLN A 48 -1.69 -28.38 4.72
N ASP A 49 -2.95 -28.02 4.49
CA ASP A 49 -3.35 -26.62 4.51
C ASP A 49 -3.32 -26.05 5.94
N VAL A 50 -3.34 -24.73 6.04
CA VAL A 50 -3.32 -24.01 7.33
C VAL A 50 -4.66 -23.33 7.62
N ILE A 51 -5.74 -23.82 7.02
CA ILE A 51 -7.09 -23.33 7.30
C ILE A 51 -7.43 -23.75 8.73
N GLU A 52 -7.93 -22.80 9.53
CA GLU A 52 -8.24 -23.02 10.95
C GLU A 52 -7.04 -23.53 11.79
N LEU A 53 -5.80 -23.25 11.35
CA LEU A 53 -4.61 -23.62 12.11
C LEU A 53 -4.67 -23.01 13.52
N THR A 54 -4.70 -23.88 14.52
CA THR A 54 -4.54 -23.52 15.92
C THR A 54 -3.18 -24.01 16.41
N THR A 55 -2.59 -23.26 17.34
CA THR A 55 -1.33 -23.64 17.98
C THR A 55 -1.55 -23.71 19.49
N PRO A 56 -0.72 -24.47 20.23
CA PRO A 56 -0.76 -24.43 21.69
C PRO A 56 -0.62 -23.00 22.20
N LYS A 57 -1.39 -22.67 23.24
CA LYS A 57 -1.36 -21.33 23.84
C LYS A 57 0.04 -21.01 24.36
N LEU A 58 0.51 -19.81 24.08
CA LEU A 58 1.72 -19.26 24.66
C LEU A 58 1.38 -18.43 25.90
N ASP A 59 2.11 -18.63 27.00
CA ASP A 59 2.00 -17.80 28.20
C ASP A 59 2.50 -16.36 27.93
N THR A 60 3.51 -16.24 27.07
CA THR A 60 4.02 -14.95 26.62
C THR A 60 4.45 -15.04 25.15
N VAL A 61 3.91 -14.15 24.32
CA VAL A 61 4.33 -14.03 22.92
C VAL A 61 5.63 -13.23 22.89
N ARG A 62 6.73 -13.90 22.57
CA ARG A 62 8.05 -13.26 22.37
C ARG A 62 8.17 -12.84 20.91
N VAL A 63 8.33 -11.55 20.67
CA VAL A 63 8.18 -10.96 19.33
C VAL A 63 9.48 -10.29 18.91
N GLY A 64 9.91 -10.58 17.68
CA GLY A 64 10.96 -9.83 16.99
C GLY A 64 10.37 -9.04 15.84
N PHE A 65 10.86 -7.82 15.62
CA PHE A 65 10.50 -7.00 14.46
C PHE A 65 11.69 -6.95 13.49
N ILE A 66 11.44 -7.24 12.21
CA ILE A 66 12.41 -7.12 11.13
C ILE A 66 11.90 -6.06 10.16
N GLY A 67 12.65 -4.98 10.02
CA GLY A 67 12.26 -3.79 9.25
C GLY A 67 11.52 -2.75 10.10
N LEU A 68 12.20 -1.64 10.33
CA LEU A 68 11.82 -0.44 11.08
C LEU A 68 11.73 0.82 10.21
N GLY A 69 11.54 0.67 8.89
CA GLY A 69 11.17 1.79 8.01
C GLY A 69 9.87 2.48 8.43
N MET A 70 9.22 3.23 7.54
CA MET A 70 8.08 4.11 7.88
C MET A 70 6.89 3.48 8.64
N ARG A 71 6.79 2.14 8.73
CA ARG A 71 5.71 1.41 9.40
C ARG A 71 6.14 0.66 10.65
N GLY A 72 7.43 0.33 10.77
CA GLY A 72 7.93 -0.56 11.81
C GLY A 72 7.83 0.03 13.21
N PRO A 73 8.25 1.29 13.46
CA PRO A 73 8.12 1.93 14.78
C PRO A 73 6.67 1.96 15.27
N SER A 74 5.70 2.27 14.41
CA SER A 74 4.28 2.23 14.76
C SER A 74 3.76 0.81 15.00
N ALA A 75 4.38 -0.21 14.41
CA ALA A 75 4.09 -1.60 14.76
C ALA A 75 4.65 -1.94 16.15
N VAL A 76 5.91 -1.59 16.42
CA VAL A 76 6.56 -1.79 17.72
C VAL A 76 5.75 -1.12 18.84
N GLU A 77 5.37 0.15 18.68
CA GLU A 77 4.57 0.90 19.63
C GLU A 77 3.21 0.24 19.91
N ARG A 78 2.48 -0.21 18.88
CA ARG A 78 1.19 -0.90 19.11
C ARG A 78 1.36 -2.16 19.97
N TRP A 79 2.45 -2.90 19.79
CA TRP A 79 2.71 -4.11 20.55
C TRP A 79 3.08 -3.86 22.01
N THR A 80 3.64 -2.69 22.36
CA THR A 80 3.90 -2.36 23.77
C THR A 80 2.61 -2.27 24.60
N HIS A 81 1.46 -2.14 23.95
CA HIS A 81 0.15 -2.04 24.59
C HIS A 81 -0.60 -3.37 24.66
N ILE A 82 -0.05 -4.47 24.13
CA ILE A 82 -0.70 -5.79 24.12
C ILE A 82 -0.23 -6.60 25.34
N PRO A 83 -1.13 -6.93 26.30
CA PRO A 83 -0.78 -7.76 27.45
C PRO A 83 -0.33 -9.16 27.03
N GLY A 84 0.61 -9.74 27.78
CA GLY A 84 1.15 -11.07 27.49
C GLY A 84 2.09 -11.11 26.28
N THR A 85 2.55 -9.97 25.79
CA THR A 85 3.58 -9.88 24.75
C THR A 85 4.88 -9.32 25.31
N LYS A 86 6.00 -9.73 24.71
CA LYS A 86 7.33 -9.23 25.04
C LYS A 86 8.13 -9.02 23.76
N ILE A 87 8.49 -7.78 23.48
CA ILE A 87 9.40 -7.45 22.38
C ILE A 87 10.82 -7.86 22.81
N VAL A 88 11.43 -8.78 22.08
CA VAL A 88 12.75 -9.36 22.43
C VAL A 88 13.84 -9.04 21.42
N ALA A 89 13.49 -8.58 20.22
CA ALA A 89 14.45 -8.24 19.19
C ALA A 89 13.92 -7.15 18.25
N LEU A 90 14.83 -6.28 17.83
CA LEU A 90 14.63 -5.32 16.74
C LEU A 90 15.77 -5.55 15.74
N CYS A 91 15.43 -5.61 14.45
CA CYS A 91 16.38 -5.81 13.37
C CYS A 91 16.03 -4.86 12.22
N ASP A 92 17.00 -4.06 11.81
CA ASP A 92 16.92 -3.23 10.60
C ASP A 92 18.31 -3.19 9.94
N LEU A 93 18.35 -2.77 8.67
CA LEU A 93 19.59 -2.48 7.96
C LEU A 93 20.34 -1.30 8.59
N LEU A 94 19.61 -0.34 9.17
CA LEU A 94 20.17 0.85 9.81
C LEU A 94 20.01 0.75 11.34
N PRO A 95 21.03 1.17 12.12
CA PRO A 95 20.95 1.21 13.58
C PRO A 95 20.01 2.29 14.09
#